data_AF-A0A1S4EMJ6-F1
#
_entry.id   AF-A0A1S4EMJ6-F1
#
_cell.length_a   1.000
_cell.length_b   1.000
_cell.length_c   1.000
_cell.angle_alpha   90.00
_cell.angle_beta   90.00
_cell.angle_gamma   90.00
#
_symmetry.space_group_name_H-M   'P 1'
#
loop_
_entity.id
_entity.type
_entity.pdbx_description
1 polymer ?
#
loop_
_entity_poly.entity_id
_entity_poly.type
_entity_poly.pdbx_seq_one_letter_code
_entity_poly.pdbx_strand_id
1 'polypeptide(L)'
;MIDQLKTSSNMNDTELRKTIDTEYKFLSNVFEQIKQFRQSETVQEKGTERHVQVTNRTGKIKTAKELKEVQRAKTLEELHQRLDSYKASKAVKKGPNYERNLKRKIKKKSKVLKAKEERKKLARRVAKEKKAEQKREEEETKRLLEKANLEKKPNVAEIDCKATIKPVTEVPVAKGSIVFNKLDVVDESVKAKPAKDRPQVALQKLEKTQRLISKLKEKGNIDKAAKIQDKVLWNNVLNKAEGVRVKDDKEKIKKSIKRVEDRKKKSEKKWKERIEHTQKQMESRQKKRKENLKSRKDQKIKKKIKKSIKNRSRWRADRRSERKISSQGKTRRSRRRLRSQSRRDGHCPE
;
A
#
# COMPACT_ATOMS: atom_id res chain seq x y z
N MET A 1 -9.04 20.22 -49.06
CA MET A 1 -9.17 19.05 -49.95
C MET A 1 -10.62 18.58 -50.16
N ILE A 2 -11.64 19.34 -49.72
CA ILE A 2 -13.06 19.05 -50.05
C ILE A 2 -13.58 20.03 -51.12
N ASP A 3 -12.89 21.14 -51.36
CA ASP A 3 -13.33 22.18 -52.32
C ASP A 3 -12.96 21.93 -53.79
N GLN A 4 -12.25 20.84 -54.13
CA GLN A 4 -11.95 20.49 -55.53
C GLN A 4 -12.97 19.54 -56.18
N LEU A 5 -13.98 19.09 -55.43
CA LEU A 5 -14.99 18.16 -55.96
C LEU A 5 -16.27 18.85 -56.43
N LYS A 6 -16.33 20.19 -56.40
CA LYS A 6 -17.49 20.97 -56.87
C LYS A 6 -17.38 21.48 -58.32
N THR A 7 -16.25 21.27 -58.98
CA THR A 7 -16.06 21.65 -60.41
C THR A 7 -16.31 20.51 -61.40
N SER A 8 -16.72 19.32 -60.94
CA SER A 8 -16.75 18.11 -61.78
C SER A 8 -18.12 17.76 -62.37
N SER A 9 -19.11 18.66 -62.39
CA SER A 9 -20.45 18.30 -62.91
C SER A 9 -20.54 18.19 -64.45
N ASN A 10 -19.43 18.35 -65.18
CA ASN A 10 -19.37 18.31 -66.66
C ASN A 10 -18.20 17.48 -67.22
N MET A 11 -17.62 16.54 -66.47
CA MET A 11 -16.55 15.67 -67.00
C MET A 11 -17.16 14.46 -67.71
N ASN A 12 -16.72 14.18 -68.94
CA ASN A 12 -17.15 12.99 -69.68
C ASN A 12 -16.68 11.71 -68.95
N ASP A 13 -17.47 10.62 -68.96
CA ASP A 13 -17.15 9.37 -68.24
C ASP A 13 -15.79 8.78 -68.67
N THR A 14 -15.40 8.99 -69.92
CA THR A 14 -14.10 8.58 -70.46
C THR A 14 -12.93 9.38 -69.90
N GLU A 15 -13.11 10.68 -69.65
CA GLU A 15 -12.11 11.54 -69.03
C GLU A 15 -12.00 11.25 -67.53
N LEU A 16 -13.12 10.97 -66.86
CA LEU A 16 -13.13 10.55 -65.46
C LEU A 16 -12.40 9.22 -65.24
N ARG A 17 -12.57 8.26 -66.15
CA ARG A 17 -11.82 6.98 -66.10
C ARG A 17 -10.33 7.21 -66.28
N LYS A 18 -9.94 8.06 -67.23
CA LYS A 18 -8.54 8.41 -67.45
C LYS A 18 -7.91 9.09 -66.23
N THR A 19 -8.62 10.01 -65.58
CA THR A 19 -8.12 10.67 -64.37
C THR A 19 -7.98 9.68 -63.21
N ILE A 20 -8.97 8.82 -62.99
CA ILE A 20 -8.91 7.77 -61.97
C ILE A 20 -7.73 6.82 -62.23
N ASP A 21 -7.48 6.42 -63.47
CA ASP A 21 -6.36 5.54 -63.81
C ASP A 21 -5.00 6.21 -63.58
N THR A 22 -4.87 7.51 -63.89
CA THR A 22 -3.64 8.27 -63.61
C THR A 22 -3.41 8.45 -62.12
N GLU A 23 -4.45 8.73 -61.35
CA GLU A 23 -4.38 8.87 -59.89
C GLU A 23 -4.08 7.52 -59.23
N TYR A 24 -4.65 6.42 -59.74
CA TYR A 24 -4.37 5.08 -59.24
C TYR A 24 -2.89 4.70 -59.48
N LYS A 25 -2.35 4.98 -60.67
CA LYS A 25 -0.93 4.76 -60.98
C LYS A 25 -0.03 5.62 -60.08
N PHE A 26 -0.39 6.89 -59.87
CA PHE A 26 0.33 7.79 -58.97
C PHE A 26 0.35 7.26 -57.52
N LEU A 27 -0.83 6.91 -56.98
CA LEU A 27 -0.95 6.38 -55.61
C LEU A 27 -0.21 5.04 -55.46
N SER A 28 -0.27 4.16 -56.46
CA SER A 28 0.48 2.89 -56.44
C SER A 28 1.99 3.13 -56.33
N ASN A 29 2.52 4.09 -57.10
CA ASN A 29 3.93 4.45 -57.04
C ASN A 29 4.32 5.07 -55.68
N VAL A 30 3.48 5.94 -55.12
CA VAL A 30 3.68 6.53 -53.78
C VAL A 30 3.68 5.43 -52.71
N PHE A 31 2.76 4.47 -52.78
CA PHE A 31 2.69 3.36 -51.82
C PHE A 31 3.89 2.40 -51.95
N GLU A 32 4.40 2.16 -53.15
CA GLU A 32 5.65 1.41 -53.35
C GLU A 32 6.86 2.13 -52.77
N GLN A 33 6.95 3.45 -52.95
CA GLN A 33 8.02 4.26 -52.38
C GLN A 33 7.97 4.29 -50.85
N ILE A 34 6.77 4.35 -50.25
CA ILE A 34 6.57 4.22 -48.79
C ILE A 34 6.97 2.82 -48.31
N LYS A 35 6.67 1.76 -49.08
CA LYS A 35 7.05 0.38 -48.74
C LYS A 35 8.57 0.19 -48.76
N GLN A 36 9.27 0.81 -49.71
CA GLN A 36 10.73 0.84 -49.78
C GLN A 36 11.33 1.60 -48.59
N PHE A 37 10.75 2.76 -48.24
CA PHE A 37 11.20 3.56 -47.08
C PHE A 37 11.06 2.79 -45.75
N ARG A 38 9.96 2.04 -45.61
CA ARG A 38 9.69 1.17 -44.45
C ARG A 38 10.66 -0.01 -44.34
N GLN A 39 11.22 -0.47 -45.47
CA GLN A 39 12.24 -1.51 -45.48
C GLN A 39 13.64 -0.93 -45.20
N SER A 40 13.96 0.27 -45.68
CA SER A 40 15.25 0.94 -45.39
C SER A 40 15.38 1.40 -43.93
N GLU A 41 14.27 1.67 -43.22
CA GLU A 41 14.28 1.95 -41.78
C GLU A 41 14.70 0.74 -40.92
N THR A 42 14.69 -0.49 -41.47
CA THR A 42 15.05 -1.69 -40.70
C THR A 42 16.55 -1.98 -40.60
N VAL A 43 17.41 -1.20 -41.25
CA VAL A 43 18.87 -1.43 -41.23
C VAL A 43 19.64 -0.46 -40.33
N GLN A 44 19.07 0.69 -39.94
CA GLN A 44 19.82 1.73 -39.22
C GLN A 44 19.07 2.36 -38.04
N GLU A 45 18.53 1.58 -37.10
CA GLU A 45 18.26 2.09 -35.74
C GLU A 45 18.33 0.96 -34.69
N LYS A 46 19.56 0.68 -34.23
CA LYS A 46 19.79 0.05 -32.92
C LYS A 46 19.46 1.08 -31.84
N GLY A 47 18.20 1.15 -31.39
CA GLY A 47 17.89 1.91 -30.18
C GLY A 47 16.41 2.22 -29.94
N THR A 48 15.78 1.38 -29.11
CA THR A 48 14.58 1.69 -28.31
C THR A 48 13.19 1.57 -28.95
N GLU A 49 12.82 0.36 -29.37
CA GLU A 49 11.41 -0.07 -29.31
C GLU A 49 11.24 -1.29 -28.39
N ARG A 50 10.31 -1.14 -27.44
CA ARG A 50 9.95 -2.17 -26.48
C ARG A 50 9.19 -3.29 -27.19
N HIS A 51 9.94 -4.28 -27.65
CA HIS A 51 9.37 -5.57 -27.98
C HIS A 51 8.85 -6.22 -26.68
N VAL A 52 7.53 -6.25 -26.50
CA VAL A 52 6.89 -7.01 -25.42
C VAL A 52 7.01 -8.49 -25.78
N GLN A 53 8.13 -9.09 -25.41
CA GLN A 53 8.26 -10.54 -25.43
C GLN A 53 7.39 -11.11 -24.31
N VAL A 54 6.17 -11.54 -24.66
CA VAL A 54 5.44 -12.47 -23.81
C VAL A 54 6.11 -13.83 -23.96
N THR A 55 7.17 -14.05 -23.18
CA THR A 55 7.85 -15.34 -23.12
C THR A 55 6.98 -16.33 -22.34
N ASN A 56 6.50 -17.36 -23.01
CA ASN A 56 6.16 -18.60 -22.32
C ASN A 56 7.46 -19.38 -22.06
N ARG A 57 7.58 -19.97 -20.87
CA ARG A 57 8.78 -20.57 -20.24
C ARG A 57 9.49 -21.72 -20.98
N THR A 58 9.23 -21.94 -22.25
CA THR A 58 9.92 -22.94 -23.08
C THR A 58 10.28 -22.26 -24.39
N GLY A 59 11.55 -21.86 -24.53
CA GLY A 59 12.07 -21.02 -25.62
C GLY A 59 11.97 -21.64 -27.01
N LYS A 60 10.77 -21.67 -27.57
CA LYS A 60 10.52 -21.82 -29.01
C LYS A 60 9.76 -20.58 -29.46
N ILE A 61 10.44 -19.74 -30.24
CA ILE A 61 9.84 -18.57 -30.91
C ILE A 61 9.08 -19.13 -32.11
N LYS A 62 7.75 -19.15 -32.04
CA LYS A 62 6.93 -19.41 -33.22
C LYS A 62 6.88 -18.12 -34.03
N THR A 63 7.23 -18.19 -35.30
CA THR A 63 7.06 -17.08 -36.25
C THR A 63 5.56 -16.85 -36.48
N ALA A 64 5.17 -15.61 -36.80
CA ALA A 64 3.76 -15.20 -36.88
C ALA A 64 2.90 -16.00 -37.89
N LYS A 65 3.52 -16.78 -38.78
CA LYS A 65 2.85 -17.68 -39.73
C LYS A 65 2.32 -18.99 -39.10
N GLU A 66 2.66 -19.32 -37.85
CA GLU A 66 2.25 -20.56 -37.18
C GLU A 66 1.14 -20.39 -36.13
N LEU A 67 0.64 -19.16 -35.91
CA LEU A 67 -0.56 -18.94 -35.10
C LEU A 67 -1.78 -19.24 -35.97
N LYS A 68 -2.08 -20.54 -36.17
CA LYS A 68 -3.41 -20.96 -36.63
C LYS A 68 -4.44 -20.24 -35.77
N GLU A 69 -5.34 -19.50 -36.42
CA GLU A 69 -6.43 -18.79 -35.77
C GLU A 69 -7.12 -19.73 -34.79
N VAL A 70 -7.02 -19.44 -33.49
CA VAL A 70 -7.75 -20.21 -32.49
C VAL A 70 -9.21 -19.80 -32.63
N GLN A 71 -9.95 -20.49 -33.50
CA GLN A 71 -11.38 -20.28 -33.61
C GLN A 71 -12.02 -20.52 -32.24
N ARG A 72 -12.86 -19.56 -31.83
CA ARG A 72 -13.63 -19.63 -30.59
C ARG A 72 -14.62 -20.79 -30.72
N ALA A 73 -14.76 -21.59 -29.66
CA ALA A 73 -15.70 -22.70 -29.64
C ALA A 73 -17.11 -22.21 -30.03
N LYS A 74 -17.75 -22.91 -30.96
CA LYS A 74 -19.05 -22.52 -31.53
C LYS A 74 -20.20 -23.05 -30.69
N THR A 75 -20.01 -24.18 -30.00
CA THR A 75 -21.00 -24.81 -29.11
C THR A 75 -20.45 -25.06 -27.71
N LEU A 76 -21.36 -25.21 -26.73
CA LEU A 76 -21.02 -25.49 -25.33
C LEU A 76 -20.35 -26.87 -25.16
N GLU A 77 -20.76 -27.83 -25.96
CA GLU A 77 -20.22 -29.20 -25.96
C GLU A 77 -18.79 -29.24 -26.51
N GLU A 78 -18.52 -28.50 -27.60
CA GLU A 78 -17.18 -28.32 -28.15
C GLU A 78 -16.25 -27.65 -27.13
N LEU A 79 -16.76 -26.66 -26.38
CA LEU A 79 -16.01 -26.01 -25.31
C LEU A 79 -15.66 -27.00 -24.18
N HIS A 80 -16.59 -27.85 -23.77
CA HIS A 80 -16.35 -28.88 -22.74
C HIS A 80 -15.29 -29.89 -23.18
N GLN A 81 -15.41 -30.45 -24.39
CA GLN A 81 -14.42 -31.37 -24.94
C GLN A 81 -13.03 -30.73 -25.08
N ARG A 82 -12.97 -29.45 -25.45
CA ARG A 82 -11.71 -28.68 -25.52
C ARG A 82 -11.11 -28.40 -24.14
N LEU A 83 -11.94 -28.18 -23.12
CA LEU A 83 -11.47 -28.04 -21.75
C LEU A 83 -10.96 -29.36 -21.17
N ASP A 84 -11.59 -30.47 -21.50
CA ASP A 84 -11.19 -31.78 -20.99
C ASP A 84 -9.91 -32.29 -21.64
N SER A 85 -9.75 -32.11 -22.96
CA SER A 85 -8.45 -32.32 -23.63
C SER A 85 -7.35 -31.39 -23.09
N TYR A 86 -7.68 -30.15 -22.76
CA TYR A 86 -6.73 -29.24 -22.10
C TYR A 86 -6.38 -29.69 -20.67
N LYS A 87 -7.34 -30.18 -19.89
CA LYS A 87 -7.08 -30.75 -18.55
C LYS A 87 -6.22 -32.01 -18.65
N ALA A 88 -6.51 -32.89 -19.61
CA ALA A 88 -5.76 -34.12 -19.85
C ALA A 88 -4.30 -33.82 -20.25
N SER A 89 -4.07 -32.93 -21.22
CA SER A 89 -2.71 -32.52 -21.61
C SER A 89 -1.93 -31.85 -20.47
N LYS A 90 -2.63 -31.14 -19.57
CA LYS A 90 -2.03 -30.51 -18.39
C LYS A 90 -1.79 -31.51 -17.26
N ALA A 91 -2.56 -32.60 -17.19
CA ALA A 91 -2.33 -33.72 -16.28
C ALA A 91 -1.09 -34.52 -16.71
N VAL A 92 -0.93 -34.81 -18.01
CA VAL A 92 0.27 -35.48 -18.57
C VAL A 92 1.55 -34.68 -18.33
N LYS A 93 1.49 -33.33 -18.37
CA LYS A 93 2.64 -32.46 -18.05
C LYS A 93 3.00 -32.43 -16.55
N LYS A 94 2.12 -32.88 -15.65
CA LYS A 94 2.44 -33.04 -14.24
C LYS A 94 2.98 -34.45 -14.04
N GLY A 95 4.27 -34.64 -14.35
CA GLY A 95 4.94 -35.92 -14.14
C GLY A 95 4.82 -36.42 -12.68
N PRO A 96 5.11 -37.71 -12.42
CA PRO A 96 4.82 -38.39 -11.15
C PRO A 96 5.45 -37.71 -9.91
N ASN A 97 6.53 -36.96 -10.10
CA ASN A 97 7.22 -36.23 -9.04
C ASN A 97 6.77 -34.77 -8.86
N TYR A 98 5.78 -34.28 -9.62
CA TYR A 98 5.33 -32.89 -9.59
C TYR A 98 4.83 -32.47 -8.21
N GLU A 99 4.00 -33.30 -7.57
CA GLU A 99 3.45 -33.01 -6.26
C GLU A 99 4.52 -33.02 -5.17
N ARG A 100 5.45 -33.97 -5.24
CA ARG A 100 6.62 -34.07 -4.33
C ARG A 100 7.53 -32.84 -4.47
N ASN A 101 7.79 -32.40 -5.70
CA ASN A 101 8.58 -31.21 -5.99
C ASN A 101 7.87 -29.92 -5.56
N LEU A 102 6.55 -29.85 -5.68
CA LEU A 102 5.75 -28.73 -5.20
C LEU A 102 5.76 -28.66 -3.67
N LYS A 103 5.55 -29.79 -2.98
CA LYS A 103 5.65 -29.89 -1.52
C LYS A 103 7.05 -29.49 -1.03
N ARG A 104 8.12 -29.92 -1.70
CA ARG A 104 9.51 -29.51 -1.41
C ARG A 104 9.71 -28.00 -1.60
N LYS A 105 9.21 -27.41 -2.70
CA LYS A 105 9.29 -25.96 -2.95
C LYS A 105 8.53 -25.15 -1.90
N ILE A 106 7.33 -25.58 -1.51
CA ILE A 106 6.54 -24.94 -0.47
C ILE A 106 7.26 -25.01 0.87
N LYS A 107 7.80 -26.18 1.25
CA LYS A 107 8.58 -26.37 2.49
C LYS A 107 9.85 -25.52 2.51
N LYS A 108 10.56 -25.39 1.38
CA LYS A 108 11.75 -24.53 1.27
C LYS A 108 11.37 -23.05 1.44
N LYS A 109 10.30 -22.59 0.79
CA LYS A 109 9.81 -21.22 0.94
C LYS A 109 9.34 -20.92 2.36
N SER A 110 8.62 -21.83 3.01
CA SER A 110 8.15 -21.63 4.39
C SER A 110 9.31 -21.55 5.38
N LYS A 111 10.35 -22.37 5.21
CA LYS A 111 11.60 -22.27 6.01
C LYS A 111 12.30 -20.92 5.83
N VAL A 112 12.46 -20.45 4.60
CA VAL A 112 13.10 -19.14 4.33
C VAL A 112 12.30 -17.99 4.93
N LEU A 113 10.97 -18.03 4.84
CA LEU A 113 10.11 -17.00 5.44
C LEU A 113 10.21 -16.98 6.96
N LYS A 114 10.19 -18.16 7.62
CA LYS A 114 10.40 -18.26 9.07
C LYS A 114 11.77 -17.72 9.49
N ALA A 115 12.85 -18.08 8.79
CA ALA A 115 14.19 -17.57 9.09
C ALA A 115 14.29 -16.04 8.92
N LYS A 116 13.64 -15.48 7.89
CA LYS A 116 13.58 -14.03 7.68
C LYS A 116 12.80 -13.31 8.77
N GLU A 117 11.73 -13.91 9.26
CA GLU A 117 10.93 -13.36 10.37
C GLU A 117 11.71 -13.37 11.68
N GLU A 118 12.40 -14.47 12.00
CA GLU A 118 13.26 -14.56 13.18
C GLU A 118 14.43 -13.56 13.13
N ARG A 119 15.12 -13.41 11.97
CA ARG A 119 16.15 -12.38 11.79
C ARG A 119 15.60 -10.97 12.02
N LYS A 120 14.37 -10.69 11.57
CA LYS A 120 13.71 -9.40 11.78
C LYS A 120 13.33 -9.17 13.26
N LYS A 121 12.92 -10.22 13.98
CA LYS A 121 12.66 -10.15 15.43
C LYS A 121 13.95 -9.89 16.21
N LEU A 122 15.03 -10.59 15.88
CA LEU A 122 16.34 -10.43 16.52
C LEU A 122 16.87 -9.01 16.30
N ALA A 123 16.85 -8.50 15.06
CA ALA A 123 17.26 -7.13 14.75
C ALA A 123 16.44 -6.07 15.52
N ARG A 124 15.15 -6.32 15.77
CA ARG A 124 14.30 -5.44 16.59
C ARG A 124 14.65 -5.49 18.07
N ARG A 125 15.12 -6.63 18.60
CA ARG A 125 15.58 -6.75 20.00
C ARG A 125 16.90 -6.01 20.18
N VAL A 126 17.88 -6.27 19.32
CA VAL A 126 19.18 -5.57 19.32
C VAL A 126 18.98 -4.06 19.19
N ALA A 127 18.10 -3.59 18.30
CA ALA A 127 17.82 -2.16 18.16
C ALA A 127 17.13 -1.54 19.40
N LYS A 128 16.40 -2.32 20.20
CA LYS A 128 15.79 -1.85 21.45
C LYS A 128 16.82 -1.79 22.58
N GLU A 129 17.69 -2.79 22.68
CA GLU A 129 18.79 -2.84 23.65
C GLU A 129 19.75 -1.68 23.43
N LYS A 130 20.21 -1.45 22.19
CA LYS A 130 21.07 -0.29 21.86
C LYS A 130 20.44 1.05 22.22
N LYS A 131 19.13 1.21 22.02
CA LYS A 131 18.41 2.43 22.42
C LYS A 131 18.24 2.57 23.93
N ALA A 132 18.19 1.48 24.67
CA ALA A 132 18.10 1.51 26.12
C ALA A 132 19.48 1.79 26.74
N GLU A 133 20.54 1.26 26.15
CA GLU A 133 21.94 1.51 26.52
C GLU A 133 22.31 2.98 26.29
N GLN A 134 22.04 3.53 25.11
CA GLN A 134 22.23 4.97 24.83
C GLN A 134 21.51 5.87 25.84
N LYS A 135 20.28 5.53 26.23
CA LYS A 135 19.54 6.28 27.26
C LYS A 135 20.17 6.19 28.65
N ARG A 136 20.77 5.05 29.00
CA ARG A 136 21.47 4.88 30.28
C ARG A 136 22.76 5.68 30.30
N GLU A 137 23.52 5.65 29.20
CA GLU A 137 24.74 6.46 29.03
C GLU A 137 24.42 7.97 29.07
N GLU A 138 23.35 8.41 28.39
CA GLU A 138 22.85 9.79 28.46
C GLU A 138 22.41 10.20 29.88
N GLU A 139 21.79 9.29 30.64
CA GLU A 139 21.39 9.56 32.03
C GLU A 139 22.60 9.60 32.98
N GLU A 140 23.59 8.73 32.79
CA GLU A 140 24.81 8.67 33.58
C GLU A 140 25.69 9.90 33.35
N THR A 141 25.90 10.29 32.09
CA THR A 141 26.59 11.54 31.73
C THR A 141 25.90 12.77 32.31
N LYS A 142 24.56 12.81 32.29
CA LYS A 142 23.79 13.90 32.91
C LYS A 142 23.99 13.95 34.43
N ARG A 143 24.00 12.80 35.11
CA ARG A 143 24.25 12.71 36.57
C ARG A 143 25.67 13.15 36.94
N LEU A 144 26.67 12.84 36.11
CA LEU A 144 28.05 13.28 36.32
C LEU A 144 28.18 14.81 36.17
N LEU A 145 27.51 15.40 35.18
CA LEU A 145 27.47 16.85 34.99
C LEU A 145 26.74 17.58 36.14
N GLU A 146 25.67 16.99 36.67
CA GLU A 146 24.93 17.54 37.81
C GLU A 146 25.76 17.51 39.11
N LYS A 147 26.52 16.44 39.35
CA LYS A 147 27.46 16.36 40.48
C LYS A 147 28.59 17.39 40.37
N ALA A 148 29.14 17.59 39.17
CA ALA A 148 30.19 18.59 38.92
C ALA A 148 29.70 20.05 39.13
N ASN A 149 28.40 20.31 38.97
CA ASN A 149 27.81 21.63 39.22
C ASN A 149 27.50 21.91 40.71
N LEU A 150 27.37 20.88 41.55
CA LEU A 150 27.15 21.06 42.99
C LEU A 150 28.44 21.38 43.78
N GLU A 151 29.62 21.18 43.18
CA GLU A 151 30.92 21.50 43.80
C GLU A 151 31.35 22.97 43.59
N LYS A 152 30.63 23.76 42.78
CA LYS A 152 30.89 25.20 42.60
C LYS A 152 29.87 26.02 43.39
N LYS A 153 30.18 26.32 44.64
CA LYS A 153 29.52 27.41 45.39
C LYS A 153 30.04 28.76 44.88
N PRO A 154 29.15 29.73 44.65
CA PRO A 154 29.44 31.10 45.03
C PRO A 154 28.45 31.62 46.06
N ASN A 155 28.98 32.53 46.85
CA ASN A 155 28.44 33.20 48.01
C ASN A 155 27.56 34.40 47.58
N VAL A 156 26.77 34.91 48.54
CA VAL A 156 26.11 36.24 48.59
C VAL A 156 24.62 36.37 48.17
N ALA A 157 23.81 36.50 49.22
CA ALA A 157 22.68 37.41 49.51
C ALA A 157 21.31 37.33 48.80
N GLU A 158 20.32 37.26 49.69
CA GLU A 158 18.86 37.48 49.59
C GLU A 158 18.47 38.76 48.82
N ILE A 159 17.44 38.66 47.96
CA ILE A 159 16.29 39.59 47.89
C ILE A 159 15.05 38.82 47.41
N ASP A 160 13.99 38.83 48.22
CA ASP A 160 12.63 38.41 47.87
C ASP A 160 12.00 39.37 46.83
N CYS A 161 11.22 38.85 45.87
CA CYS A 161 9.95 39.46 45.42
C CYS A 161 9.21 38.59 44.40
N LYS A 162 7.91 38.44 44.65
CA LYS A 162 6.88 37.74 43.89
C LYS A 162 6.26 38.68 42.85
N ALA A 163 6.42 38.46 41.54
CA ALA A 163 5.48 38.94 40.51
C ALA A 163 5.76 38.39 39.09
N THR A 164 4.67 37.95 38.45
CA THR A 164 4.29 38.09 37.03
C THR A 164 5.17 37.58 35.88
N ILE A 165 4.55 36.66 35.13
CA ILE A 165 4.93 36.15 33.80
C ILE A 165 4.83 37.26 32.74
N LYS A 166 5.94 37.58 32.04
CA LYS A 166 5.99 37.96 30.61
C LYS A 166 7.34 37.55 29.97
N PRO A 167 7.36 37.13 28.70
CA PRO A 167 8.55 36.59 28.03
C PRO A 167 9.46 37.72 27.52
N VAL A 168 10.77 37.64 27.79
CA VAL A 168 11.75 38.66 27.42
C VAL A 168 12.83 38.04 26.53
N THR A 169 12.75 38.47 25.27
CA THR A 169 13.80 38.82 24.30
C THR A 169 15.02 37.92 24.08
N GLU A 170 15.18 37.66 22.78
CA GLU A 170 16.36 37.20 22.06
C GLU A 170 17.66 37.83 22.56
N VAL A 171 18.60 36.98 22.96
CA VAL A 171 20.01 37.36 23.15
C VAL A 171 20.75 36.96 21.87
N PRO A 172 21.53 37.86 21.23
CA PRO A 172 22.30 37.53 20.05
C PRO A 172 23.48 36.65 20.46
N VAL A 173 23.34 35.33 20.31
CA VAL A 173 24.46 34.41 20.53
C VAL A 173 25.39 34.53 19.32
N ALA A 174 26.58 35.04 19.61
CA ALA A 174 27.67 35.21 18.66
C ALA A 174 27.99 33.92 17.89
N LYS A 175 28.44 34.13 16.65
CA LYS A 175 28.88 33.15 15.66
C LYS A 175 29.61 31.96 16.29
N GLY A 176 29.07 30.74 16.12
CA GLY A 176 29.85 29.50 16.17
C GLY A 176 29.50 28.44 17.23
N SER A 177 28.45 28.59 18.04
CA SER A 177 28.08 27.55 19.03
C SER A 177 27.07 26.53 18.48
N ILE A 178 27.52 25.30 18.28
CA ILE A 178 26.68 24.15 17.88
C ILE A 178 26.06 23.55 19.16
N VAL A 179 24.74 23.70 19.33
CA VAL A 179 24.01 23.08 20.45
C VAL A 179 23.48 21.71 20.03
N PHE A 180 23.96 20.65 20.67
CA PHE A 180 23.71 19.24 20.35
C PHE A 180 22.30 18.72 20.72
N ASN A 181 21.25 19.54 20.58
CA ASN A 181 19.88 19.03 20.77
C ASN A 181 18.81 19.65 19.88
N LYS A 182 19.19 20.16 18.71
CA LYS A 182 18.42 20.13 17.45
C LYS A 182 19.41 20.60 16.39
N LEU A 183 19.72 19.72 15.43
CA LEU A 183 20.51 20.07 14.26
C LEU A 183 19.66 21.01 13.37
N ASP A 184 19.52 22.26 13.78
CA ASP A 184 19.27 23.35 12.85
C ASP A 184 20.65 23.84 12.43
N VAL A 185 21.23 23.13 11.47
CA VAL A 185 22.28 23.70 10.63
C VAL A 185 21.58 24.83 9.87
N VAL A 186 21.68 26.04 10.39
CA VAL A 186 21.41 27.26 9.62
C VAL A 186 22.56 27.36 8.62
N ASP A 187 22.50 26.53 7.58
CA ASP A 187 23.29 26.72 6.38
C ASP A 187 22.73 27.96 5.70
N GLU A 188 23.28 29.12 6.03
CA GLU A 188 23.03 30.38 5.32
C GLU A 188 23.64 30.38 3.90
N SER A 189 23.95 29.19 3.36
CA SER A 189 24.42 28.97 1.99
C SER A 189 23.79 27.76 1.28
N VAL A 190 22.80 27.07 1.87
CA VAL A 190 21.94 26.17 1.07
C VAL A 190 20.96 27.05 0.29
N LYS A 191 21.50 27.75 -0.72
CA LYS A 191 20.74 28.12 -1.91
C LYS A 191 19.98 26.86 -2.29
N ALA A 192 18.66 26.87 -2.13
CA ALA A 192 17.79 25.76 -2.48
C ALA A 192 18.28 25.21 -3.81
N LYS A 193 18.69 23.93 -3.85
CA LYS A 193 19.27 23.29 -5.04
C LYS A 193 18.51 23.81 -6.26
N PRO A 194 19.19 24.45 -7.24
CA PRO A 194 18.54 25.25 -8.27
C PRO A 194 17.37 24.44 -8.81
N ALA A 195 16.16 24.99 -8.70
CA ALA A 195 14.88 24.28 -8.81
C ALA A 195 14.92 23.22 -9.92
N LYS A 196 15.35 22.01 -9.56
CA LYS A 196 15.90 21.06 -10.52
C LYS A 196 14.72 20.53 -11.33
N ASP A 197 14.64 20.95 -12.59
CA ASP A 197 13.79 20.36 -13.63
C ASP A 197 12.34 20.04 -13.21
N ARG A 198 11.71 20.86 -12.37
CA ARG A 198 10.29 20.66 -12.05
C ARG A 198 9.49 20.91 -13.34
N PRO A 199 8.67 19.94 -13.79
CA PRO A 199 7.93 20.09 -15.06
C PRO A 199 6.95 21.27 -15.02
N GLN A 200 6.46 21.66 -13.84
CA GLN A 200 5.65 22.88 -13.66
C GLN A 200 6.44 24.17 -13.98
N VAL A 201 7.68 24.26 -13.50
CA VAL A 201 8.54 25.43 -13.75
C VAL A 201 8.92 25.50 -15.24
N ALA A 202 9.20 24.37 -15.86
CA ALA A 202 9.45 24.30 -17.31
C ALA A 202 8.23 24.77 -18.12
N LEU A 203 7.02 24.34 -17.74
CA LEU A 203 5.79 24.79 -18.39
C LEU A 203 5.59 26.31 -18.25
N GLN A 204 5.79 26.84 -17.04
CA GLN A 204 5.67 28.29 -16.78
C GLN A 204 6.67 29.11 -17.57
N LYS A 205 7.93 28.66 -17.69
CA LYS A 205 8.94 29.33 -18.52
C LYS A 205 8.50 29.40 -19.98
N LEU A 206 7.98 28.30 -20.50
CA LEU A 206 7.52 28.20 -21.88
C LEU A 206 6.28 29.06 -22.15
N GLU A 207 5.34 29.08 -21.21
CA GLU A 207 4.18 29.97 -21.30
C GLU A 207 4.59 31.45 -21.22
N LYS A 208 5.57 31.80 -20.38
CA LYS A 208 6.09 33.17 -20.29
C LYS A 208 6.76 33.63 -21.59
N THR A 209 7.62 32.80 -22.19
CA THR A 209 8.28 33.14 -23.46
C THR A 209 7.26 33.32 -24.58
N GLN A 210 6.26 32.45 -24.65
CA GLN A 210 5.20 32.58 -25.65
C GLN A 210 4.30 33.78 -25.42
N ARG A 211 3.90 34.06 -24.18
CA ARG A 211 3.15 35.28 -23.85
C ARG A 211 3.93 36.53 -24.22
N LEU A 212 5.25 36.54 -24.02
CA LEU A 212 6.10 37.66 -24.43
C LEU A 212 6.09 37.85 -25.95
N ILE A 213 6.25 36.76 -26.71
CA ILE A 213 6.19 36.78 -28.18
C ILE A 213 4.82 37.25 -28.67
N SER A 214 3.72 36.71 -28.12
CA SER A 214 2.35 37.12 -28.45
C SER A 214 2.11 38.60 -28.17
N LYS A 215 2.50 39.09 -26.98
CA LYS A 215 2.37 40.51 -26.62
C LYS A 215 3.14 41.44 -27.55
N LEU A 216 4.32 41.03 -28.04
CA LEU A 216 5.10 41.84 -29.00
C LEU A 216 4.48 41.84 -30.39
N LYS A 217 3.88 40.72 -30.81
CA LYS A 217 3.10 40.63 -32.05
C LYS A 217 1.84 41.50 -32.00
N GLU A 218 1.10 41.46 -30.90
CA GLU A 218 -0.09 42.29 -30.66
C GLU A 218 0.25 43.80 -30.68
N LYS A 219 1.41 44.18 -30.16
CA LYS A 219 1.92 45.56 -30.18
C LYS A 219 2.52 45.99 -31.54
N GLY A 220 2.35 45.21 -32.61
CA GLY A 220 2.87 45.51 -33.95
C GLY A 220 4.39 45.42 -34.11
N ASN A 221 5.14 44.97 -33.08
CA ASN A 221 6.60 44.85 -33.14
C ASN A 221 7.02 43.45 -33.63
N ILE A 222 6.71 43.15 -34.91
CA ILE A 222 6.90 41.81 -35.50
C ILE A 222 8.40 41.43 -35.55
N ASP A 223 9.28 42.36 -35.93
CA ASP A 223 10.72 42.10 -36.05
C ASP A 223 11.36 41.74 -34.71
N LYS A 224 10.94 42.41 -33.63
CA LYS A 224 11.44 42.11 -32.27
C LYS A 224 10.94 40.74 -31.82
N ALA A 225 9.70 40.38 -32.14
CA ALA A 225 9.16 39.07 -31.85
C ALA A 225 9.91 37.95 -32.60
N ALA A 226 10.20 38.14 -33.89
CA ALA A 226 10.98 37.21 -34.70
C ALA A 226 12.40 37.02 -34.14
N LYS A 227 13.11 38.12 -33.85
CA LYS A 227 14.45 38.08 -33.22
C LYS A 227 14.47 37.32 -31.90
N ILE A 228 13.42 37.43 -31.08
CA ILE A 228 13.31 36.67 -29.82
C ILE A 228 13.03 35.19 -30.09
N GLN A 229 12.18 34.86 -31.06
CA GLN A 229 11.94 33.48 -31.47
C GLN A 229 13.23 32.81 -31.95
N ASP A 230 13.99 33.49 -32.82
CA ASP A 230 15.26 32.99 -33.34
C ASP A 230 16.29 32.80 -32.23
N LYS A 231 16.43 33.78 -31.32
CA LYS A 231 17.30 33.63 -30.15
C LYS A 231 16.94 32.41 -29.30
N VAL A 232 15.65 32.15 -29.07
CA VAL A 232 15.21 30.96 -28.33
C VAL A 232 15.53 29.68 -29.09
N LEU A 233 15.30 29.64 -30.40
CA LEU A 233 15.60 28.49 -31.25
C LEU A 233 17.10 28.18 -31.26
N TRP A 234 17.95 29.18 -31.50
CA TRP A 234 19.40 29.04 -31.52
C TRP A 234 19.95 28.63 -30.15
N ASN A 235 19.48 29.25 -29.07
CA ASN A 235 19.87 28.83 -27.72
C ASN A 235 19.47 27.37 -27.45
N ASN A 236 18.31 26.92 -27.92
CA ASN A 236 17.89 25.53 -27.76
C ASN A 236 18.75 24.57 -28.58
N VAL A 237 19.17 24.96 -29.78
CA VAL A 237 20.09 24.18 -30.62
C VAL A 237 21.48 24.09 -29.98
N LEU A 238 22.03 25.22 -29.52
CA LEU A 238 23.32 25.28 -28.83
C LEU A 238 23.32 24.43 -27.56
N ASN A 239 22.29 24.56 -26.71
CA ASN A 239 22.15 23.75 -25.51
C ASN A 239 22.04 22.24 -25.83
N LYS A 240 21.37 21.86 -26.92
CA LYS A 240 21.31 20.46 -27.36
C LYS A 240 22.69 19.97 -27.83
N ALA A 241 23.45 20.79 -28.55
CA ALA A 241 24.80 20.47 -28.99
C ALA A 241 25.80 20.34 -27.83
N GLU A 242 25.66 21.16 -26.79
CA GLU A 242 26.40 21.06 -25.53
C GLU A 242 26.05 19.78 -24.74
N GLY A 243 24.94 19.12 -25.06
CA GLY A 243 24.46 17.91 -24.38
C GLY A 243 23.44 18.17 -23.25
N VAL A 244 22.98 19.40 -23.10
CA VAL A 244 21.91 19.75 -22.15
C VAL A 244 20.57 19.23 -22.66
N ARG A 245 19.83 18.50 -21.81
CA ARG A 245 18.52 17.94 -22.16
C ARG A 245 17.42 19.00 -22.12
N VAL A 246 17.24 19.69 -23.24
CA VAL A 246 16.21 20.73 -23.41
C VAL A 246 14.79 20.12 -23.45
N LYS A 247 13.84 20.69 -22.70
CA LYS A 247 12.46 20.18 -22.54
C LYS A 247 11.44 21.25 -22.96
N ASP A 248 11.21 21.41 -24.27
CA ASP A 248 10.36 22.48 -24.82
C ASP A 248 8.97 22.00 -25.29
N ASP A 249 8.68 20.71 -25.26
CA ASP A 249 7.40 20.21 -25.75
C ASP A 249 6.31 20.37 -24.68
N LYS A 250 5.43 21.38 -24.84
CA LYS A 250 4.29 21.63 -23.93
C LYS A 250 3.50 20.38 -23.56
N GLU A 251 3.15 19.57 -24.55
CA GLU A 251 2.35 18.38 -24.34
C GLU A 251 3.07 17.34 -23.50
N LYS A 252 4.37 17.13 -23.76
CA LYS A 252 5.19 16.17 -23.00
C LYS A 252 5.38 16.66 -21.57
N ILE A 253 5.54 17.96 -21.35
CA ILE A 253 5.62 18.55 -20.01
C ILE A 253 4.30 18.35 -19.26
N LYS A 254 3.15 18.66 -19.88
CA LYS A 254 1.82 18.41 -19.30
C LYS A 254 1.60 16.93 -18.97
N LYS A 255 1.97 16.01 -19.87
CA LYS A 255 1.94 14.55 -19.62
C LYS A 255 2.83 14.17 -18.44
N SER A 256 4.02 14.78 -18.30
CA SER A 256 4.91 14.55 -17.17
C SER A 256 4.30 15.02 -15.85
N ILE A 257 3.64 16.18 -15.83
CA ILE A 257 2.91 16.68 -14.65
C ILE A 257 1.82 15.67 -14.24
N LYS A 258 0.99 15.23 -15.18
CA LYS A 258 -0.06 14.22 -14.93
C LYS A 258 0.52 12.92 -14.34
N ARG A 259 1.62 12.40 -14.88
CA ARG A 259 2.28 11.20 -14.32
C ARG A 259 2.76 11.41 -12.88
N VAL A 260 3.26 12.60 -12.55
CA VAL A 260 3.67 12.94 -11.19
C VAL A 260 2.46 12.95 -10.26
N GLU A 261 1.36 13.57 -10.68
CA GLU A 261 0.10 13.59 -9.94
C GLU A 261 -0.48 12.18 -9.73
N ASP A 262 -0.52 11.36 -10.78
CA ASP A 262 -1.00 9.98 -10.69
C ASP A 262 -0.16 9.14 -9.72
N ARG A 263 1.16 9.34 -9.72
CA ARG A 263 2.06 8.69 -8.75
C ARG A 263 1.77 9.14 -7.33
N LYS A 264 1.48 10.43 -7.11
CA LYS A 264 1.07 10.96 -5.81
C LYS A 264 -0.27 10.36 -5.38
N LYS A 265 -1.29 10.36 -6.25
CA LYS A 265 -2.60 9.74 -6.01
C LYS A 265 -2.48 8.26 -5.66
N LYS A 266 -1.67 7.49 -6.39
CA LYS A 266 -1.40 6.07 -6.09
C LYS A 266 -0.74 5.89 -4.71
N SER A 267 0.17 6.79 -4.35
CA SER A 267 0.85 6.73 -3.05
C SER A 267 -0.09 7.10 -1.91
N GLU A 268 -0.93 8.12 -2.11
CA GLU A 268 -1.97 8.54 -1.19
C GLU A 268 -3.00 7.42 -0.94
N LYS A 269 -3.53 6.79 -1.99
CA LYS A 269 -4.45 5.64 -1.89
C LYS A 269 -3.82 4.50 -1.07
N LYS A 270 -2.59 4.11 -1.38
CA LYS A 270 -1.85 3.09 -0.62
C LYS A 270 -1.64 3.48 0.84
N TRP A 271 -1.46 4.77 1.13
CA TRP A 271 -1.31 5.24 2.50
C TRP A 271 -2.63 5.17 3.28
N LYS A 272 -3.74 5.60 2.65
CA LYS A 272 -5.09 5.47 3.20
C LYS A 272 -5.43 4.01 3.49
N GLU A 273 -5.22 3.12 2.53
CA GLU A 273 -5.42 1.66 2.70
C GLU A 273 -4.61 1.09 3.86
N ARG A 274 -3.36 1.55 4.06
CA ARG A 274 -2.52 1.11 5.20
C ARG A 274 -3.08 1.59 6.54
N ILE A 275 -3.55 2.83 6.61
CA ILE A 275 -4.17 3.39 7.81
C ILE A 275 -5.43 2.60 8.15
N GLU A 276 -6.34 2.45 7.18
CA GLU A 276 -7.58 1.69 7.34
C GLU A 276 -7.32 0.24 7.76
N HIS A 277 -6.34 -0.41 7.12
CA HIS A 277 -5.96 -1.77 7.50
C HIS A 277 -5.46 -1.85 8.95
N THR A 278 -4.65 -0.88 9.37
CA THR A 278 -4.13 -0.82 10.74
C THR A 278 -5.25 -0.58 11.75
N GLN A 279 -6.16 0.36 11.46
CA GLN A 279 -7.34 0.63 12.29
C GLN A 279 -8.23 -0.61 12.39
N LYS A 280 -8.55 -1.27 11.27
CA LYS A 280 -9.33 -2.52 11.26
C LYS A 280 -8.66 -3.63 12.07
N GLN A 281 -7.33 -3.76 12.02
CA GLN A 281 -6.61 -4.71 12.85
C GLN A 281 -6.70 -4.36 14.34
N MET A 282 -6.55 -3.09 14.71
CA MET A 282 -6.70 -2.63 16.09
C MET A 282 -8.11 -2.89 16.62
N GLU A 283 -9.13 -2.52 15.85
CA GLU A 283 -10.53 -2.76 16.19
C GLU A 283 -10.84 -4.26 16.31
N SER A 284 -10.36 -5.09 15.39
CA SER A 284 -10.57 -6.54 15.45
C SER A 284 -9.97 -7.13 16.74
N ARG A 285 -8.77 -6.70 17.13
CA ARG A 285 -8.14 -7.13 18.39
C ARG A 285 -8.92 -6.65 19.61
N GLN A 286 -9.40 -5.41 19.60
CA GLN A 286 -10.22 -4.87 20.68
C GLN A 286 -11.57 -5.59 20.77
N LYS A 287 -12.24 -5.87 19.65
CA LYS A 287 -13.50 -6.64 19.59
C LYS A 287 -13.30 -8.04 20.19
N LYS A 288 -12.26 -8.76 19.77
CA LYS A 288 -11.89 -10.07 20.35
C LYS A 288 -11.63 -9.99 21.85
N ARG A 289 -10.94 -8.96 22.33
CA ARG A 289 -10.71 -8.76 23.77
C ARG A 289 -12.02 -8.51 24.52
N LYS A 290 -12.89 -7.65 23.99
CA LYS A 290 -14.21 -7.36 24.58
C LYS A 290 -15.07 -8.62 24.65
N GLU A 291 -15.10 -9.42 23.59
CA GLU A 291 -15.81 -10.69 23.53
C GLU A 291 -15.27 -11.71 24.55
N ASN A 292 -13.94 -11.87 24.64
CA ASN A 292 -13.32 -12.75 25.64
C ASN A 292 -13.58 -12.29 27.08
N LEU A 293 -13.62 -10.98 27.33
CA LEU A 293 -13.98 -10.45 28.65
C LEU A 293 -15.46 -10.68 28.98
N LYS A 294 -16.36 -10.51 28.01
CA LYS A 294 -17.78 -10.83 28.15
C LYS A 294 -17.98 -12.32 28.45
N SER A 295 -17.38 -13.21 27.65
CA SER A 295 -17.49 -14.65 27.86
C SER A 295 -16.94 -15.09 29.23
N ARG A 296 -15.84 -14.49 29.71
CA ARG A 296 -15.34 -14.71 31.08
C ARG A 296 -16.32 -14.23 32.15
N LYS A 297 -16.96 -13.07 31.99
CA LYS A 297 -18.00 -12.58 32.91
C LYS A 297 -19.20 -13.52 32.92
N ASP A 298 -19.68 -13.93 31.76
CA ASP A 298 -20.83 -14.83 31.62
C ASP A 298 -20.54 -16.21 32.22
N GLN A 299 -19.32 -16.74 32.00
CA GLN A 299 -18.89 -18.00 32.63
C GLN A 299 -18.84 -17.88 34.16
N LYS A 300 -18.35 -16.77 34.72
CA LYS A 300 -18.38 -16.53 36.17
C LYS A 300 -19.81 -16.50 36.70
N ILE A 301 -20.73 -15.81 36.02
CA ILE A 301 -22.16 -15.76 36.39
C ILE A 301 -22.78 -17.16 36.32
N LYS A 302 -22.59 -17.88 35.21
CA LYS A 302 -23.07 -19.26 35.04
C LYS A 302 -22.53 -20.20 36.12
N LYS A 303 -21.26 -20.08 36.50
CA LYS A 303 -20.66 -20.86 37.61
C LYS A 303 -21.33 -20.53 38.97
N LYS A 304 -21.58 -19.26 39.26
CA LYS A 304 -22.30 -18.83 40.48
C LYS A 304 -23.73 -19.39 40.51
N ILE A 305 -24.45 -19.29 39.40
CA ILE A 305 -25.81 -19.85 39.27
C ILE A 305 -25.80 -21.38 39.47
N LYS A 306 -24.91 -22.11 38.80
CA LYS A 306 -24.77 -23.57 38.98
C LYS A 306 -24.46 -23.95 40.44
N LYS A 307 -23.58 -23.21 41.12
CA LYS A 307 -23.26 -23.45 42.54
C LYS A 307 -24.47 -23.18 43.45
N SER A 308 -25.22 -22.11 43.19
CA SER A 308 -26.47 -21.80 43.91
C SER A 308 -27.53 -22.88 43.73
N ILE A 309 -27.75 -23.35 42.50
CA ILE A 309 -28.69 -24.45 42.20
C ILE A 309 -28.25 -25.73 42.91
N LYS A 310 -26.96 -26.10 42.83
CA LYS A 310 -26.44 -27.30 43.51
C LYS A 310 -26.63 -27.21 45.03
N ASN A 311 -26.36 -26.07 45.64
CA ASN A 311 -26.57 -25.86 47.08
C ASN A 311 -28.04 -25.94 47.45
N ARG A 312 -28.94 -25.31 46.66
CA ARG A 312 -30.39 -25.39 46.85
C ARG A 312 -30.89 -26.83 46.74
N SER A 313 -30.42 -27.60 45.75
CA SER A 313 -30.79 -29.02 45.60
C SER A 313 -30.27 -29.87 46.75
N ARG A 314 -29.03 -29.64 47.21
CA ARG A 314 -28.46 -30.34 48.37
C ARG A 314 -29.27 -30.07 49.63
N TRP A 315 -29.60 -28.81 49.91
CA TRP A 315 -30.45 -28.43 51.05
C TRP A 315 -31.87 -29.02 50.95
N ARG A 316 -32.46 -29.07 49.75
CA ARG A 316 -33.77 -29.73 49.53
C ARG A 316 -33.68 -31.24 49.78
N ALA A 317 -32.59 -31.88 49.38
CA ALA A 317 -32.37 -33.30 49.63
C ALA A 317 -32.20 -33.58 51.13
N ASP A 318 -31.41 -32.75 51.82
CA ASP A 318 -31.14 -32.86 53.26
C ASP A 318 -32.43 -32.71 54.09
N ARG A 319 -33.23 -31.68 53.79
CA ARG A 319 -34.56 -31.50 54.39
C ARG A 319 -35.50 -32.68 54.10
N ARG A 320 -35.38 -33.32 52.93
CA ARG A 320 -36.19 -34.50 52.58
C ARG A 320 -35.72 -35.73 53.38
N SER A 321 -34.42 -35.91 53.62
CA SER A 321 -33.90 -36.96 54.51
C SER A 321 -34.32 -36.73 55.96
N GLU A 322 -34.22 -35.51 56.49
CA GLU A 322 -34.69 -35.18 57.85
C GLU A 322 -36.18 -35.50 58.04
N ARG A 323 -37.02 -35.14 57.05
CA ARG A 323 -38.46 -35.50 57.07
C ARG A 323 -38.68 -37.02 57.08
N LYS A 324 -37.90 -37.79 56.33
CA LYS A 324 -37.97 -39.27 56.34
C LYS A 324 -37.51 -39.87 57.67
N ILE A 325 -36.43 -39.34 58.26
CA ILE A 325 -35.94 -39.80 59.57
C ILE A 325 -36.98 -39.49 60.66
N SER A 326 -37.60 -38.30 60.62
CA SER A 326 -38.68 -37.93 61.54
C SER A 326 -39.92 -38.82 61.39
N SER A 327 -40.34 -39.17 60.16
CA SER A 327 -41.48 -40.07 59.95
C SER A 327 -41.19 -41.51 60.38
N GLN A 328 -39.97 -42.00 60.18
CA GLN A 328 -39.49 -43.29 60.70
C GLN A 328 -39.41 -43.30 62.25
N GLY A 329 -38.99 -42.19 62.87
CA GLY A 329 -38.97 -42.04 64.32
C GLY A 329 -40.37 -42.05 64.94
N LYS A 330 -41.34 -41.37 64.30
CA LYS A 330 -42.76 -41.37 64.73
C LYS A 330 -43.38 -42.76 64.60
N THR A 331 -43.17 -43.46 63.49
CA THR A 331 -43.67 -44.84 63.29
C THR A 331 -43.05 -45.84 64.26
N ARG A 332 -41.74 -45.72 64.58
CA ARG A 332 -41.10 -46.55 65.63
C ARG A 332 -41.66 -46.25 67.02
N ARG A 333 -41.92 -44.98 67.36
CA ARG A 333 -42.51 -44.59 68.66
C ARG A 333 -43.96 -45.09 68.79
N SER A 334 -44.75 -45.01 67.73
CA SER A 334 -46.12 -45.57 67.69
C SER A 334 -46.11 -47.10 67.80
N ARG A 335 -45.21 -47.81 67.09
CA ARG A 335 -45.03 -49.26 67.24
C ARG A 335 -44.60 -49.66 68.66
N ARG A 336 -43.72 -48.88 69.29
CA ARG A 336 -43.30 -49.12 70.69
C ARG A 336 -44.46 -48.93 71.66
N ARG A 337 -45.33 -47.94 71.44
CA ARG A 337 -46.53 -47.64 72.25
C ARG A 337 -47.60 -48.72 72.12
N LEU A 338 -47.85 -49.23 70.90
CA LEU A 338 -48.73 -50.37 70.67
C LEU A 338 -48.20 -51.65 71.32
N ARG A 339 -46.87 -51.88 71.28
CA ARG A 339 -46.24 -53.04 71.94
C ARG A 339 -46.26 -52.95 73.47
N SER A 340 -46.29 -51.75 74.06
CA SER A 340 -46.49 -51.57 75.50
C SER A 340 -47.96 -51.57 75.94
N GLN A 341 -48.92 -51.30 75.04
CA GLN A 341 -50.35 -51.53 75.30
C GLN A 341 -50.68 -53.03 75.24
N SER A 342 -50.23 -53.74 74.21
CA SER A 342 -50.41 -55.21 74.11
C SER A 342 -49.75 -56.01 75.24
N ARG A 343 -48.75 -55.44 75.94
CA ARG A 343 -48.17 -56.03 77.17
C ARG A 343 -48.98 -55.74 78.44
N ARG A 344 -49.86 -54.73 78.44
CA ARG A 344 -50.79 -54.45 79.54
C ARG A 344 -52.08 -55.24 79.40
N ASP A 345 -52.51 -55.52 78.18
CA ASP A 345 -53.77 -56.23 77.90
C ASP A 345 -53.62 -57.77 77.89
N GLY A 346 -52.42 -58.29 78.16
CA GLY A 346 -52.11 -59.72 78.20
C GLY A 346 -52.03 -60.33 79.60
N HIS A 347 -52.52 -59.64 80.63
CA HIS A 347 -52.60 -60.16 81.99
C HIS A 347 -54.07 -60.43 82.32
N CYS A 348 -54.55 -61.62 81.97
CA CYS A 348 -55.74 -62.22 82.57
C CYS A 348 -55.28 -62.97 83.84
N PRO A 349 -55.71 -62.56 85.04
CA PRO A 349 -55.81 -63.48 86.15
C PRO A 349 -57.06 -64.37 85.97
N GLU A 350 -56.93 -65.62 86.41
CA GLU A 350 -57.96 -66.66 86.44
C GLU A 350 -59.26 -66.26 87.15
#